data_AF-A0A031JMF3-F1
#
_entry.id   AF-A0A031JMF3-F1
#
_cell.length_a   1.000
_cell.length_b   1.000
_cell.length_c   1.000
_cell.angle_alpha   90.00
_cell.angle_beta   90.00
_cell.angle_gamma   90.00
#
_symmetry.space_group_name_H-M   'P 1'
#
loop_
_entity.id
_entity.type
_entity.pdbx_description
1 polymer ?
#
loop_
_entity_poly.entity_id
_entity_poly.type
_entity_poly.pdbx_seq_one_letter_code
_entity_poly.pdbx_strand_id
1 'polypeptide(L)' 'MTEDEDNALTRPQRRLLRRLYNGRTEPIVADGKPFLTYKEASRYLLSLDAEAREAAYLEMKRQAG' A
#
# COMPACT_ATOMS: atom_id res chain seq x y z
N MET A 1 8.43 15.78 7.52
CA MET A 1 8.99 15.25 6.25
C MET A 1 8.17 14.03 5.84
N THR A 2 7.10 14.22 5.07
CA THR A 2 6.22 13.11 4.61
C THR A 2 5.65 13.35 3.22
N GLU A 3 6.29 14.20 2.40
CA GLU A 3 5.80 14.49 1.04
C GLU A 3 6.65 13.81 -0.04
N ASP A 4 7.94 13.53 0.23
CA ASP A 4 8.85 13.00 -0.78
C ASP A 4 8.68 11.49 -1.03
N GLU A 5 8.37 10.69 -0.01
CA GLU A 5 8.08 9.25 -0.17
C GLU A 5 6.78 9.03 -0.99
N ASP A 6 5.78 9.89 -0.80
CA ASP A 6 4.48 9.80 -1.49
C ASP A 6 4.56 10.09 -3.00
N ASN A 7 5.66 10.69 -3.49
CA ASN A 7 5.83 11.01 -4.92
C ASN A 7 6.28 9.82 -5.78
N ALA A 8 6.82 8.76 -5.18
CA ALA A 8 7.21 7.55 -5.90
C ALA A 8 6.01 6.68 -6.32
N LEU A 9 4.84 6.88 -5.71
CA LEU A 9 3.60 6.21 -6.10
C LEU A 9 2.86 6.99 -7.19
N THR A 10 2.44 6.28 -8.24
CA THR A 10 1.63 6.88 -9.31
C THR A 10 0.29 7.38 -8.76
N ARG A 11 -0.32 8.38 -9.43
CA ARG A 11 -1.62 8.93 -9.05
C ARG A 11 -2.73 7.87 -8.86
N PRO A 12 -2.87 6.86 -9.75
CA PRO A 12 -3.84 5.78 -9.56
C PRO A 12 -3.59 4.94 -8.31
N GLN A 13 -2.33 4.58 -8.04
CA GLN A 13 -1.94 3.80 -6.85
C GLN A 13 -2.27 4.55 -5.56
N ARG A 14 -1.95 5.85 -5.49
CA ARG A 14 -2.30 6.69 -4.33
C ARG A 14 -3.81 6.73 -4.08
N ARG A 15 -4.61 6.92 -5.13
CA ARG A 15 -6.08 6.98 -5.01
C ARG A 15 -6.66 5.65 -4.51
N LEU A 16 -6.17 4.52 -5.02
CA LEU A 16 -6.64 3.21 -4.60
C LEU A 16 -6.27 2.92 -3.14
N LEU A 17 -5.00 3.14 -2.76
CA LEU A 17 -4.53 2.89 -1.40
C LEU A 17 -5.24 3.80 -0.38
N ARG A 18 -5.46 5.08 -0.69
CA ARG A 18 -6.25 5.95 0.20
C ARG A 18 -7.67 5.42 0.39
N ARG A 19 -8.34 4.97 -0.68
CA ARG A 19 -9.68 4.39 -0.57
C ARG A 19 -9.69 3.12 0.28
N LEU A 20 -8.66 2.31 0.13
CA LEU A 20 -8.51 1.03 0.81
C LEU A 20 -8.39 1.14 2.33
N TYR A 21 -7.61 2.10 2.78
CA TYR A 21 -7.29 2.26 4.19
C TYR A 21 -8.15 3.30 4.90
N ASN A 22 -9.01 4.03 4.18
CA ASN A 22 -9.89 5.02 4.80
C ASN A 22 -11.00 4.32 5.59
N GLY A 23 -10.91 4.34 6.92
CA GLY A 23 -11.90 3.73 7.83
C GLY A 23 -11.80 2.21 7.97
N ARG A 24 -10.69 1.58 7.54
CA ARG A 24 -10.52 0.13 7.61
C ARG A 24 -10.21 -0.32 9.04
N THR A 25 -10.91 -1.36 9.50
CA THR A 25 -10.70 -2.01 10.82
C THR A 25 -10.08 -3.40 10.72
N GLU A 26 -10.11 -4.02 9.54
CA GLU A 26 -9.46 -5.31 9.26
C GLU A 26 -8.16 -5.10 8.47
N PRO A 27 -7.01 -5.64 8.89
CA PRO A 27 -5.75 -5.44 8.19
C PRO A 27 -5.73 -6.11 6.81
N ILE A 28 -5.06 -5.48 5.85
CA ILE A 28 -4.63 -6.13 4.60
C ILE A 28 -3.28 -6.76 4.85
N VAL A 29 -3.13 -8.04 4.53
CA VAL A 29 -1.87 -8.76 4.73
C VAL A 29 -1.11 -8.82 3.42
N ALA A 30 0.16 -8.40 3.41
CA ALA A 30 1.06 -8.61 2.28
C ALA A 30 2.40 -9.12 2.80
N ASP A 31 2.96 -10.17 2.19
CA ASP A 31 4.18 -10.82 2.68
C ASP A 31 4.11 -11.20 4.17
N GLY A 32 2.94 -11.68 4.61
CA GLY A 32 2.68 -12.03 6.02
C GLY A 32 2.60 -10.86 7.00
N LYS A 33 2.74 -9.60 6.53
CA LYS A 33 2.65 -8.41 7.37
C LYS A 33 1.26 -7.77 7.29
N PRO A 34 0.57 -7.55 8.42
CA PRO A 34 -0.71 -6.85 8.44
C PRO A 34 -0.52 -5.34 8.33
N PHE A 35 -1.31 -4.69 7.48
CA PHE A 35 -1.34 -3.24 7.31
C PHE A 35 -2.75 -2.72 7.54
N LEU A 36 -2.89 -1.72 8.42
CA LEU A 36 -4.16 -1.07 8.71
C LEU A 36 -4.25 0.33 8.13
N THR A 37 -3.12 0.95 7.81
CA THR A 37 -3.09 2.32 7.31
C THR A 37 -2.40 2.45 5.96
N TYR A 38 -2.85 3.46 5.20
CA TYR A 38 -2.21 3.87 3.94
C TYR A 38 -0.73 4.12 4.13
N LYS A 39 -0.36 4.80 5.22
CA LYS A 39 1.02 5.23 5.46
C LYS A 39 1.95 4.05 5.68
N GLU A 40 1.51 3.04 6.43
CA GLU A 40 2.29 1.82 6.68
C GLU A 40 2.44 0.99 5.39
N ALA A 41 1.34 0.79 4.65
CA ALA A 41 1.35 0.05 3.41
C ALA A 41 2.22 0.72 2.34
N SER A 42 2.08 2.04 2.16
CA SER A 42 2.90 2.81 1.20
C SER A 42 4.38 2.75 1.56
N ARG A 43 4.73 2.92 2.84
CA ARG A 43 6.14 2.81 3.27
C ARG A 43 6.70 1.41 3.02
N TYR A 44 5.92 0.38 3.29
CA TYR A 44 6.31 -1.00 3.00
C TYR A 44 6.55 -1.22 1.50
N LEU A 45 5.59 -0.84 0.65
CA LEU A 45 5.72 -0.97 -0.81
C LEU A 45 6.95 -0.24 -1.34
N LEU A 46 7.26 0.95 -0.80
CA LEU A 46 8.43 1.74 -1.22
C LEU A 46 9.76 1.15 -0.75
N SER A 47 9.77 0.34 0.31
CA SER A 47 10.96 -0.39 0.75
C SER A 47 11.32 -1.60 -0.14
N LEU A 48 10.37 -2.05 -0.98
CA LEU A 48 10.55 -3.16 -1.91
C LEU A 48 11.14 -2.68 -3.24
N ASP A 49 11.83 -3.60 -3.93
CA ASP A 49 12.19 -3.45 -5.33
C ASP A 49 10.96 -3.43 -6.26
N ALA A 50 11.16 -3.10 -7.53
CA ALA A 50 10.05 -2.87 -8.46
C ALA A 50 9.16 -4.11 -8.68
N GLU A 51 9.76 -5.30 -8.71
CA GLU A 51 9.04 -6.56 -8.97
C GLU A 51 8.25 -7.01 -7.74
N ALA A 52 8.90 -7.02 -6.57
CA ALA A 52 8.26 -7.36 -5.30
C ALA A 52 7.18 -6.33 -4.92
N ARG A 53 7.40 -5.05 -5.22
CA ARG A 53 6.41 -3.98 -5.00
C ARG A 53 5.13 -4.23 -5.81
N GLU A 54 5.25 -4.57 -7.09
CA GLU A 54 4.08 -4.84 -7.92
C GLU A 54 3.32 -6.09 -7.44
N ALA A 55 4.04 -7.17 -7.10
CA ALA A 55 3.45 -8.38 -6.55
C ALA A 55 2.68 -8.12 -5.24
N ALA A 56 3.30 -7.40 -4.30
CA ALA A 56 2.69 -7.02 -3.02
C ALA A 56 1.49 -6.10 -3.21
N TYR A 57 1.58 -5.13 -4.14
CA TYR A 57 0.46 -4.26 -4.49
C TYR A 57 -0.74 -5.03 -5.06
N LEU A 58 -0.49 -6.00 -5.96
CA LEU A 58 -1.54 -6.85 -6.51
C LEU A 58 -2.18 -7.73 -5.44
N GLU A 59 -1.40 -8.23 -4.48
CA GLU A 59 -1.92 -8.97 -3.33
C GLU A 59 -2.83 -8.11 -2.46
N MET A 60 -2.36 -6.91 -2.09
CA MET A 60 -3.17 -5.94 -1.34
C MET A 60 -4.47 -5.61 -2.08
N LYS A 61 -4.40 -5.43 -3.40
CA LYS A 61 -5.56 -5.15 -4.27
C LYS A 61 -6.53 -6.33 -4.37
N ARG A 62 -6.09 -7.59 -4.24
CA ARG A 62 -7.02 -8.74 -4.22
C ARG A 62 -7.81 -8.81 -2.92
N GLN A 63 -7.20 -8.46 -1.80
CA GLN A 63 -7.83 -8.44 -0.48
C GLN A 63 -8.67 -7.16 -0.24
N ALA A 64 -8.47 -6.17 -1.10
CA ALA A 64 -9.11 -4.86 -1.07
C ALA A 64 -10.61 -4.88 -1.35
N GLY A 65 -11.07 -5.82 -2.19
CA GLY A 65 -12.47 -6.07 -2.56
C GLY A 65 -13.32 -4.82 -2.77
#